data_AF-L8H3X1-F1
#
_entry.id   AF-L8H3X1-F1
#
_cell.length_a   1.000
_cell.length_b   1.000
_cell.length_c   1.000
_cell.angle_alpha   90.00
_cell.angle_beta   90.00
_cell.angle_gamma   90.00
#
_symmetry.space_group_name_H-M   'P 1'
#
loop_
_entity.id
_entity.type
_entity.pdbx_description
1 polymer ?
#
loop_
_entity_poly.entity_id
_entity_poly.type
_entity_poly.pdbx_seq_one_letter_code
_entity_poly.pdbx_strand_id
1 'polypeptide(L)'
;MEGAFTLKVAKGFWPQGKWRDMKTWDIAGVLPTDTLAQLIQKIVAVVGTDERVPDDPADFFLGSPADLTRAFSSPGGLAPRKPQLDATVSENGITSASTLRWWSQAFD
;
A
#
# COMPACT_ATOMS: atom_id res chain seq x y z
N MET A 1 15.73 14.52 -13.04
CA MET A 1 14.53 14.73 -12.21
C MET A 1 13.57 13.61 -12.55
N GLU A 2 13.30 12.69 -11.62
CA GLU A 2 12.19 11.74 -11.83
C GLU A 2 10.89 12.54 -11.84
N GLY A 3 10.12 12.40 -12.92
CA GLY A 3 8.83 13.06 -13.09
C GLY A 3 7.72 12.36 -12.28
N ALA A 4 6.51 12.94 -12.34
CA ALA A 4 5.33 12.28 -11.78
C ALA A 4 5.12 10.90 -12.42
N PHE A 5 4.61 9.94 -11.65
CA PHE A 5 4.35 8.58 -12.11
C PHE A 5 2.97 8.07 -11.68
N THR A 6 2.58 6.93 -12.23
CA THR A 6 1.37 6.20 -11.84
C THR A 6 1.75 5.10 -10.85
N LEU A 7 1.18 5.14 -9.65
CA LEU A 7 1.36 4.11 -8.63
C LEU A 7 0.17 3.14 -8.66
N LYS A 8 0.46 1.84 -8.66
CA LYS A 8 -0.59 0.84 -8.41
C LYS A 8 -0.88 0.74 -6.92
N VAL A 9 -2.16 0.71 -6.55
CA VAL A 9 -2.59 0.42 -5.18
C VAL A 9 -3.59 -0.72 -5.17
N ALA A 10 -3.62 -1.49 -4.08
CA ALA A 10 -4.52 -2.65 -3.98
C ALA A 10 -5.12 -2.82 -2.59
N LYS A 11 -6.42 -3.10 -2.57
CA LYS A 11 -7.11 -3.60 -1.40
C LYS A 11 -6.96 -5.11 -1.37
N GLY A 12 -6.31 -5.62 -0.34
CA GLY A 12 -6.12 -7.04 -0.14
C GLY A 12 -7.18 -7.69 0.73
N PHE A 13 -7.12 -9.01 0.78
CA PHE A 13 -7.83 -9.87 1.72
C PHE A 13 -6.99 -11.13 2.00
N TRP A 14 -7.23 -11.78 3.14
CA TRP A 14 -6.43 -12.90 3.63
C TRP A 14 -7.25 -14.20 3.79
N PRO A 15 -7.61 -14.87 2.69
CA PRO A 15 -8.28 -16.17 2.77
C PRO A 15 -7.25 -17.28 3.00
N GLN A 16 -7.53 -18.18 3.95
CA GLN A 16 -6.83 -19.48 4.07
C GLN A 16 -5.29 -19.37 4.14
N GLY A 17 -4.77 -18.37 4.86
CA GLY A 17 -3.33 -18.23 5.04
C GLY A 17 -2.56 -17.68 3.83
N LYS A 18 -3.25 -16.99 2.90
CA LYS A 18 -2.62 -16.34 1.74
C LYS A 18 -3.19 -14.95 1.50
N TRP A 19 -2.33 -13.99 1.16
CA TRP A 19 -2.76 -12.67 0.72
C TRP A 19 -3.23 -12.74 -0.73
N ARG A 20 -4.31 -12.04 -1.04
CA ARG A 20 -4.76 -11.80 -2.41
C ARG A 20 -5.19 -10.34 -2.56
N ASP A 21 -4.95 -9.78 -3.74
CA ASP A 21 -5.48 -8.46 -4.11
C ASP A 21 -6.92 -8.64 -4.59
N MET A 22 -7.88 -7.97 -3.94
CA MET A 22 -9.31 -8.02 -4.28
C MET A 22 -9.67 -7.01 -5.37
N LYS A 23 -9.18 -5.79 -5.22
CA LYS A 23 -9.39 -4.67 -6.14
C LYS A 23 -8.09 -3.88 -6.26
N THR A 24 -7.85 -3.33 -7.44
CA THR A 24 -6.64 -2.55 -7.74
C THR A 24 -7.01 -1.26 -8.45
N TRP A 25 -6.27 -0.20 -8.16
CA TRP A 25 -6.43 1.12 -8.78
C TRP A 25 -5.08 1.68 -9.21
N ASP A 26 -5.10 2.52 -10.23
CA ASP A 26 -3.95 3.25 -10.71
C ASP A 26 -4.07 4.72 -10.26
N ILE A 27 -3.08 5.19 -9.51
CA ILE A 27 -3.03 6.54 -8.93
C ILE A 27 -2.04 7.36 -9.75
N ALA A 28 -2.56 8.18 -10.66
CA ALA A 28 -1.74 9.05 -11.49
C ALA A 28 -1.21 10.28 -10.72
N GLY A 29 -0.12 10.86 -11.21
CA GLY A 29 0.38 12.14 -10.70
C GLY A 29 1.09 12.04 -9.34
N VAL A 30 1.58 10.86 -8.96
CA VAL A 30 2.40 10.68 -7.75
C VAL A 30 3.78 11.28 -8.00
N LEU A 31 4.22 12.16 -7.10
CA LEU A 31 5.53 12.78 -7.15
C LEU A 31 6.48 12.06 -6.20
N PRO A 32 7.76 11.84 -6.57
CA PRO A 32 8.77 11.28 -5.68
C PRO A 32 8.90 12.03 -4.34
N THR A 33 8.67 13.35 -4.36
CA THR A 33 8.76 14.24 -3.19
C THR A 33 7.47 14.34 -2.39
N ASP A 34 6.39 13.66 -2.79
CA ASP A 34 5.16 13.65 -1.99
C ASP A 34 5.46 13.05 -0.61
N THR A 35 4.85 13.63 0.42
CA THR A 35 4.72 12.98 1.74
C THR A 35 3.73 11.82 1.65
N LEU A 36 3.79 10.87 2.59
CA LEU A 36 2.80 9.79 2.64
C LEU A 36 1.37 10.30 2.85
N ALA A 37 1.17 11.38 3.60
CA ALA A 37 -0.14 12.01 3.78
C ALA A 37 -0.71 12.53 2.46
N GLN A 38 0.11 13.20 1.63
CA GLN A 38 -0.30 13.63 0.30
C GLN A 38 -0.59 12.46 -0.63
N LEU A 39 0.21 11.38 -0.55
CA LEU A 39 -0.05 10.16 -1.30
C LEU A 39 -1.41 9.55 -0.91
N ILE A 40 -1.73 9.45 0.38
CA ILE A 40 -3.03 8.95 0.86
C ILE A 40 -4.18 9.80 0.34
N GLN A 41 -4.07 11.12 0.38
CA GLN A 41 -5.10 12.00 -0.20
C GLN A 41 -5.34 11.71 -1.68
N LYS A 42 -4.29 11.47 -2.48
CA LYS A 42 -4.41 11.06 -3.89
C LYS A 42 -5.10 9.69 -4.04
N ILE A 43 -4.77 8.74 -3.16
CA ILE A 43 -5.40 7.42 -3.12
C ILE A 43 -6.90 7.56 -2.81
N VAL A 44 -7.27 8.25 -1.73
CA VAL A 44 -8.66 8.46 -1.32
C VAL A 44 -9.47 9.14 -2.43
N ALA A 45 -8.88 10.14 -3.11
CA ALA A 45 -9.54 10.85 -4.21
C ALA A 45 -9.91 9.94 -5.41
N VAL A 46 -9.13 8.89 -5.68
CA VAL A 46 -9.37 7.95 -6.78
C VAL A 46 -10.20 6.75 -6.34
N VAL A 47 -9.87 6.17 -5.19
CA VAL A 47 -10.47 4.94 -4.68
C VAL A 47 -11.88 5.21 -4.14
N GLY A 48 -12.13 6.40 -3.58
CA GLY A 48 -13.37 6.76 -2.92
C GLY A 48 -13.45 6.28 -1.47
N THR A 49 -14.34 6.90 -0.70
CA THR A 49 -14.49 6.66 0.75
C THR A 49 -15.10 5.31 1.09
N ASP A 50 -15.89 4.71 0.19
CA ASP A 50 -16.59 3.44 0.43
C ASP A 50 -15.65 2.24 0.57
N GLU A 51 -14.42 2.35 0.05
CA GLU A 51 -13.44 1.26 0.08
C GLU A 51 -12.64 1.18 1.38
N ARG A 52 -12.86 2.12 2.32
CA ARG A 52 -12.17 2.18 3.62
C ARG A 52 -10.66 2.20 3.45
N VAL A 53 -10.16 3.16 2.67
CA VAL A 53 -8.72 3.45 2.61
C VAL A 53 -8.28 3.92 4.01
N PRO A 54 -7.20 3.38 4.60
CA PRO A 54 -6.71 3.85 5.89
C PRO A 54 -6.25 5.30 5.81
N ASP A 55 -6.56 6.09 6.83
CA ASP A 55 -6.03 7.45 6.99
C ASP A 55 -4.57 7.44 7.50
N ASP A 56 -4.17 6.37 8.20
CA ASP A 56 -2.81 6.20 8.72
C ASP A 56 -1.91 5.44 7.72
N PRO A 57 -0.79 6.04 7.25
CA PRO A 57 0.16 5.36 6.38
C PRO A 57 0.74 4.06 6.98
N ALA A 58 0.77 3.90 8.31
CA ALA A 58 1.26 2.70 8.99
C ALA A 58 0.40 1.46 8.75
N ASP A 59 -0.83 1.63 8.27
CA ASP A 59 -1.76 0.55 7.93
C ASP A 59 -1.61 0.06 6.48
N PHE A 60 -0.71 0.69 5.72
CA PHE A 60 -0.31 0.21 4.41
C PHE A 60 0.89 -0.73 4.48
N PHE A 61 1.01 -1.55 3.45
CA PHE A 61 2.05 -2.54 3.25
C PHE A 61 2.68 -2.39 1.87
N LEU A 62 3.97 -2.68 1.81
CA LEU A 62 4.77 -2.77 0.58
C LEU A 62 5.19 -4.22 0.36
N GLY A 63 5.35 -4.59 -0.91
CA GLY A 63 5.75 -5.93 -1.33
C GLY A 63 4.62 -6.72 -1.99
N SER A 64 4.97 -7.82 -2.65
CA SER A 64 4.06 -8.65 -3.43
C SER A 64 3.10 -9.46 -2.54
N PRO A 65 2.00 -10.02 -3.09
CA PRO A 65 1.15 -10.95 -2.35
C PRO A 65 1.91 -12.15 -1.76
N ALA A 66 2.99 -12.60 -2.41
CA ALA A 66 3.84 -13.68 -1.89
C ALA A 66 4.65 -13.22 -0.67
N ASP A 67 5.19 -12.00 -0.70
CA ASP A 67 5.91 -11.42 0.44
C ASP A 67 5.00 -11.25 1.65
N LEU A 68 3.80 -10.71 1.43
CA LEU A 68 2.78 -10.57 2.48
C LEU A 68 2.31 -11.95 2.97
N THR A 69 2.14 -12.92 2.06
CA THR A 69 1.84 -14.30 2.45
C THR A 69 2.89 -14.88 3.39
N ARG A 70 4.16 -14.71 3.05
CA ARG A 70 5.26 -15.19 3.89
C ARG A 70 5.30 -14.48 5.25
N ALA A 71 5.07 -13.17 5.25
CA ALA A 71 5.11 -12.33 6.44
C ALA A 71 4.01 -12.68 7.46
N PHE A 72 2.78 -12.88 7.01
CA PHE A 72 1.64 -13.17 7.88
C PHE A 72 1.49 -14.66 8.25
N SER A 73 2.01 -15.60 7.44
CA SER A 73 1.85 -17.05 7.68
C SER A 73 2.92 -17.69 8.57
N SER A 74 4.07 -17.03 8.78
CA SER A 74 5.20 -17.65 9.47
C SER A 74 5.27 -17.20 10.94
N PRO A 75 5.22 -18.12 11.92
CA PRO A 75 5.66 -17.81 13.28
C PRO A 75 7.14 -17.39 13.23
N GLY A 76 7.45 -16.15 13.60
CA GLY A 76 8.80 -15.58 13.46
C GLY A 76 9.16 -15.13 12.03
N GLY A 77 8.18 -15.00 11.13
CA GLY A 77 8.37 -14.40 9.81
C GLY A 77 8.83 -12.95 9.86
N LEU A 78 9.47 -12.49 8.78
CA LEU A 78 9.78 -11.08 8.61
C LEU A 78 8.47 -10.29 8.62
N ALA A 79 8.40 -9.25 9.46
CA ALA A 79 7.27 -8.32 9.45
C ALA A 79 7.07 -7.76 8.03
N PRO A 80 5.82 -7.56 7.58
CA PRO A 80 5.59 -6.98 6.26
C PRO A 80 6.24 -5.61 6.19
N ARG A 81 6.79 -5.26 5.04
CA ARG A 81 7.44 -3.95 4.86
C ARG A 81 6.38 -2.87 4.98
N LYS A 82 6.54 -1.98 5.95
CA LYS A 82 5.69 -0.80 6.15
C LYS A 82 6.37 0.47 5.62
N PRO A 83 5.60 1.47 5.18
CA PRO A 83 6.14 2.80 4.93
C PRO A 83 6.72 3.43 6.21
N GLN A 84 7.79 4.21 6.06
CA GLN A 84 8.35 5.10 7.06
C GLN A 84 7.59 6.43 7.04
N LEU A 85 6.96 6.78 8.17
CA LEU A 85 5.99 7.88 8.26
C LEU A 85 6.57 9.26 7.92
N ASP A 86 7.80 9.53 8.36
CA ASP A 86 8.46 10.82 8.17
C ASP A 86 9.20 10.93 6.82
N ALA A 87 9.13 9.90 5.98
CA ALA A 87 9.81 9.82 4.70
C ALA A 87 8.86 10.12 3.52
N THR A 88 9.41 10.70 2.46
CA THR A 88 8.72 10.90 1.17
C THR A 88 8.48 9.58 0.44
N VAL A 89 7.71 9.63 -0.65
CA VAL A 89 7.48 8.50 -1.55
C VAL A 89 8.80 7.88 -2.03
N SER A 90 9.76 8.70 -2.49
CA SER A 90 11.05 8.19 -2.95
C SER A 90 11.95 7.65 -1.84
N GLU A 91 11.92 8.27 -0.65
CA GLU A 91 12.71 7.80 0.50
C GLU A 91 12.16 6.46 1.01
N ASN A 92 10.85 6.24 0.86
CA ASN A 92 10.22 4.93 1.04
C ASN A 92 10.56 3.93 -0.07
N GLY A 93 11.30 4.32 -1.11
CA GLY A 93 11.58 3.49 -2.28
C GLY A 93 10.33 3.08 -3.06
N ILE A 94 9.27 3.89 -2.99
CA ILE A 94 8.03 3.67 -3.75
C ILE A 94 8.22 4.25 -5.15
N THR A 95 8.02 3.39 -6.15
CA THR A 95 8.20 3.72 -7.57
C THR A 95 7.00 3.25 -8.39
N SER A 96 6.99 3.50 -9.70
CA SER A 96 5.96 2.99 -10.62
C SER A 96 5.88 1.46 -10.69
N ALA A 97 6.96 0.75 -10.33
CA ALA A 97 6.97 -0.71 -10.24
C ALA A 97 6.41 -1.23 -8.89
N SER A 98 6.19 -0.34 -7.93
CA SER A 98 5.69 -0.70 -6.61
C SER A 98 4.18 -0.92 -6.62
N THR A 99 3.68 -1.60 -5.61
CA THR A 99 2.25 -1.61 -5.31
C THR A 99 2.05 -1.40 -3.82
N LEU A 100 1.32 -0.35 -3.46
CA LEU A 100 0.96 -0.06 -2.09
C LEU A 100 -0.34 -0.80 -1.75
N ARG A 101 -0.34 -1.57 -0.67
CA ARG A 101 -1.44 -2.45 -0.30
C ARG A 101 -2.03 -2.08 1.04
N TRP A 102 -3.33 -2.22 1.21
CA TRP A 102 -3.96 -2.19 2.53
C TRP A 102 -4.93 -3.36 2.64
N TRP A 103 -5.35 -3.68 3.85
CA TRP A 103 -6.39 -4.66 4.08
C TRP A 103 -7.43 -4.08 5.02
N SER A 104 -8.69 -4.16 4.61
CA SER A 104 -9.82 -3.82 5.47
C SER A 104 -9.92 -4.90 6.54
N GLN A 105 -9.53 -4.57 7.78
CA GLN A 105 -9.88 -5.37 8.95
C GLN A 105 -11.41 -5.43 9.06
N ALA A 106 -12.02 -6.40 8.39
CA ALA A 106 -13.32 -6.91 8.77
C ALA A 106 -13.06 -8.33 9.25
N PHE A 107 -12.58 -8.44 10.49
CA PHE A 107 -12.83 -9.62 11.30
C PHE A 107 -13.87 -9.19 12.32
N ASP A 108 -15.12 -9.54 12.07
CA ASP A 108 -16.04 -9.86 13.16
C ASP A 108 -15.50 -11.09 13.92
#